data_AF-A0A5D4RED9-F1
#
_entry.id   AF-A0A5D4RED9-F1
#
_cell.length_a   1.000
_cell.length_b   1.000
_cell.length_c   1.000
_cell.angle_alpha   90.00
_cell.angle_beta   90.00
_cell.angle_gamma   90.00
#
_symmetry.space_group_name_H-M   'P 1'
#
loop_
_entity.id
_entity.type
_entity.pdbx_description
1 polymer ?
#
loop_
_entity_poly.entity_id
_entity_poly.type
_entity_poly.pdbx_seq_one_letter_code
_entity_poly.pdbx_strand_id
1 'polypeptide(L)'
;MKARDCMAGWPVPAAREWRCQMPRQSRKKSVTGIYHVMLRGINKQTIFEDDEDRRRFIYTIWKYKKKYDFDLFAYCLMDNHVHLLLKEKETALSDIVKNLSSSYVYWYNTKYDRCGHLFQGRFRSENVETTPYFLKVIRYIHQNPLKAGLARTAFSSKWTSIHEYTSPSSPLNTAAALKLFSQNKDESITLFKEYMTALNQDECLEDNPRSRKTDEQLISYIREIGIHHTSMLQQMNKPQRNTILKELRRLEGVSDRQLSRVTGVSRSVIQRLG
;
A
#
# COMPACT_ATOMS: atom_id res chain seq x y z
N MET A 1 71.99 16.33 17.16
CA MET A 1 71.08 17.41 17.60
C MET A 1 69.66 17.02 17.18
N LYS A 2 68.99 16.13 17.93
CA LYS A 2 67.88 16.39 18.88
C LYS A 2 66.69 17.20 18.31
N ALA A 3 65.58 16.49 18.07
CA ALA A 3 64.18 16.77 18.47
C ALA A 3 63.31 15.72 17.73
N ARG A 4 62.97 14.53 18.24
CA ARG A 4 62.03 14.15 19.33
C ARG A 4 60.68 14.85 19.32
N ASP A 5 59.67 14.02 19.00
CA ASP A 5 58.34 13.87 19.60
C ASP A 5 57.37 15.06 19.57
N CYS A 6 56.22 14.86 18.90
CA CYS A 6 54.90 15.19 19.44
C CYS A 6 53.75 14.57 18.60
N MET A 7 52.97 13.69 19.27
CA MET A 7 51.56 13.30 19.02
C MET A 7 51.29 12.41 17.78
N ALA A 8 51.18 11.08 17.88
CA ALA A 8 50.38 10.24 18.79
C ALA A 8 48.90 10.67 18.90
N GLY A 9 48.00 9.85 18.33
CA GLY A 9 46.64 9.67 18.85
C GLY A 9 45.49 10.37 18.10
N TRP A 10 45.28 10.07 16.81
CA TRP A 10 43.91 10.15 16.27
C TRP A 10 43.31 8.74 16.30
N PRO A 11 42.25 8.49 17.09
CA PRO A 11 41.58 7.21 17.05
C PRO A 11 40.91 7.06 15.67
N VAL A 12 41.40 6.10 14.89
CA VAL A 12 40.70 5.62 13.70
C VAL A 12 39.31 5.17 14.19
N PRO A 13 38.19 5.76 13.71
CA PRO A 13 36.88 5.28 14.12
C PRO A 13 36.78 3.81 13.74
N ALA A 14 36.46 2.97 14.72
CA ALA A 14 36.19 1.55 14.51
C ALA A 14 35.29 1.39 13.29
N ALA A 15 35.69 0.47 12.39
CA ALA A 15 35.00 0.19 11.14
C ALA A 15 33.49 0.13 11.40
N ARG A 16 32.76 1.07 10.80
CA ARG A 16 31.29 1.06 10.80
C ARG A 16 30.85 -0.29 10.26
N GLU A 17 30.23 -1.11 11.09
CA GLU A 17 29.33 -2.14 10.61
C GLU A 17 28.22 -1.43 9.83
N TRP A 18 28.37 -1.39 8.52
CA TRP A 18 27.28 -1.09 7.62
C TRP A 18 26.24 -2.17 7.89
N ARG A 19 25.23 -1.85 8.71
CA ARG A 19 23.99 -2.63 8.76
C ARG A 19 23.41 -2.58 7.35
N CYS A 20 23.79 -3.57 6.56
CA CYS A 20 23.23 -3.86 5.26
C CYS A 20 21.72 -3.86 5.48
N GLN A 21 21.04 -2.87 4.89
CA GLN A 21 19.60 -2.77 4.92
C GLN A 21 19.09 -4.10 4.37
N MET A 22 18.50 -4.93 5.23
CA MET A 22 18.20 -6.34 4.93
C MET A 22 17.62 -6.46 3.51
N PRO A 23 18.18 -7.33 2.64
CA PRO A 23 17.58 -7.59 1.35
C PRO A 23 16.12 -7.96 1.58
N ARG A 24 15.22 -7.31 0.85
CA ARG A 24 13.78 -7.45 1.06
C ARG A 24 13.41 -8.93 0.98
N GLN A 25 12.73 -9.43 2.01
CA GLN A 25 12.28 -10.83 2.06
C GLN A 25 11.44 -11.21 0.83
N SER A 26 11.57 -12.46 0.42
CA SER A 26 10.75 -13.06 -0.63
C SER A 26 9.28 -13.07 -0.20
N ARG A 27 8.36 -12.98 -1.16
CA ARG A 27 6.93 -13.11 -0.84
C ARG A 27 6.63 -14.53 -0.41
N LYS A 28 5.84 -14.68 0.67
CA LYS A 28 5.30 -15.97 1.07
C LYS A 28 4.30 -16.44 0.03
N LYS A 29 4.55 -17.58 -0.63
CA LYS A 29 3.59 -18.18 -1.55
C LYS A 29 2.31 -18.55 -0.80
N SER A 30 1.17 -18.34 -1.44
CA SER A 30 -0.13 -18.75 -0.91
C SER A 30 -0.31 -20.25 -1.08
N VAL A 31 -1.00 -20.89 -0.12
CA VAL A 31 -1.35 -22.32 -0.22
C VAL A 31 -2.45 -22.52 -1.26
N THR A 32 -3.43 -21.63 -1.31
CA THR A 32 -4.49 -21.66 -2.32
C THR A 32 -4.04 -21.13 -3.69
N GLY A 33 -2.91 -20.42 -3.74
CA GLY A 33 -2.44 -19.69 -4.92
C GLY A 33 -3.26 -18.44 -5.22
N ILE A 34 -4.15 -18.01 -4.31
CA ILE A 34 -5.02 -16.84 -4.48
C ILE A 34 -4.43 -15.64 -3.76
N TYR A 35 -4.40 -14.50 -4.44
CA TYR A 35 -3.83 -13.28 -3.92
C TYR A 35 -4.73 -12.08 -4.16
N HIS A 36 -4.90 -11.26 -3.13
CA HIS A 36 -5.30 -9.87 -3.29
C HIS A 36 -4.06 -9.09 -3.70
N VAL A 37 -4.12 -8.33 -4.80
CA VAL A 37 -3.01 -7.54 -5.33
C VAL A 37 -3.41 -6.07 -5.37
N MET A 38 -2.50 -5.18 -4.94
CA MET A 38 -2.62 -3.74 -5.13
C MET A 38 -1.45 -3.20 -5.95
N LEU A 39 -1.76 -2.50 -7.04
CA LEU A 39 -0.84 -1.66 -7.80
C LEU A 39 -1.17 -0.20 -7.52
N ARG A 40 -0.22 0.60 -7.05
CA ARG A 40 -0.46 2.01 -6.68
C ARG A 40 0.49 2.92 -7.43
N GLY A 41 0.02 4.10 -7.85
CA GLY A 41 0.86 5.13 -8.46
C GLY A 41 1.98 5.57 -7.53
N ILE A 42 3.16 5.86 -8.10
CA ILE A 42 4.25 6.48 -7.33
C ILE A 42 3.75 7.81 -6.73
N ASN A 43 4.13 8.09 -5.48
CA ASN A 43 3.63 9.27 -4.75
C ASN A 43 2.09 9.37 -4.65
N LYS A 44 1.36 8.25 -4.80
CA LYS A 44 -0.12 8.22 -4.88
C LYS A 44 -0.68 9.07 -6.03
N GLN A 45 0.13 9.32 -7.06
CA GLN A 45 -0.30 10.06 -8.26
C GLN A 45 -1.39 9.29 -9.01
N THR A 46 -2.18 10.04 -9.78
CA THR A 46 -3.14 9.48 -10.74
C THR A 46 -2.43 8.57 -11.75
N ILE A 47 -3.02 7.41 -12.00
CA ILE A 47 -2.60 6.41 -12.99
C ILE A 47 -3.65 6.19 -14.08
N PHE A 48 -4.82 6.81 -13.94
CA PHE A 48 -5.90 6.89 -14.93
C PHE A 48 -6.37 8.34 -15.03
N GLU A 49 -5.90 9.09 -16.02
CA GLU A 49 -6.33 10.47 -16.24
C GLU A 49 -7.72 10.50 -16.92
N ASP A 50 -8.03 9.48 -17.71
CA ASP A 50 -9.32 9.35 -18.40
C ASP A 50 -9.82 7.89 -18.48
N ASP A 51 -10.98 7.70 -19.10
CA ASP A 51 -11.61 6.40 -19.25
C ASP A 51 -10.93 5.48 -20.27
N GLU A 52 -10.16 6.04 -21.21
CA GLU A 52 -9.37 5.24 -22.14
C GLU A 52 -8.26 4.51 -21.39
N ASP A 53 -7.64 5.16 -20.42
CA ASP A 53 -6.61 4.57 -19.56
C ASP A 53 -7.15 3.33 -18.82
N ARG A 54 -8.36 3.46 -18.25
CA ARG A 54 -9.04 2.35 -17.56
C ARG A 54 -9.38 1.22 -18.53
N ARG A 55 -9.95 1.54 -19.69
CA ARG A 55 -10.25 0.56 -20.75
C ARG A 55 -8.99 -0.16 -21.21
N ARG A 56 -7.88 0.56 -21.37
CA ARG A 56 -6.59 -0.02 -21.74
C ARG A 56 -6.05 -0.94 -20.67
N PHE A 57 -6.20 -0.59 -19.40
CA PHE A 57 -5.78 -1.46 -18.30
C PHE A 57 -6.59 -2.76 -18.30
N ILE A 58 -7.92 -2.69 -18.46
CA ILE A 58 -8.80 -3.86 -18.60
C ILE A 58 -8.39 -4.72 -19.80
N TYR A 59 -8.15 -4.10 -20.96
CA TYR A 59 -7.62 -4.81 -22.13
C TYR A 59 -6.30 -5.53 -21.81
N THR A 60 -5.41 -4.88 -21.07
CA THR A 60 -4.11 -5.45 -20.68
C THR A 60 -4.27 -6.63 -19.74
N ILE A 61 -5.21 -6.57 -18.79
CA ILE A 61 -5.59 -7.72 -17.94
C ILE A 61 -5.96 -8.92 -18.84
N TRP A 62 -6.86 -8.72 -19.80
CA TRP A 62 -7.35 -9.81 -20.65
C TRP A 62 -6.28 -10.35 -21.61
N LYS A 63 -5.45 -9.47 -22.18
CA LYS A 63 -4.26 -9.86 -22.96
C LYS A 63 -3.37 -10.83 -22.19
N TYR A 64 -3.10 -10.53 -20.92
CA TYR A 64 -2.25 -11.38 -20.09
C TYR A 64 -2.96 -12.58 -19.49
N LYS A 65 -4.27 -12.53 -19.28
CA LYS A 65 -5.07 -13.72 -18.95
C LYS A 65 -4.98 -14.75 -20.07
N LYS A 66 -5.10 -14.33 -21.33
CA LYS A 66 -4.91 -15.22 -22.49
C LYS A 66 -3.49 -15.79 -22.58
N LYS A 67 -2.47 -15.03 -22.16
CA LYS A 67 -1.06 -15.43 -22.23
C LYS A 67 -0.65 -16.41 -21.12
N TYR A 68 -1.12 -16.21 -19.89
CA TYR A 68 -0.61 -16.91 -18.71
C TYR A 68 -1.65 -17.81 -18.01
N ASP A 69 -2.89 -17.81 -18.50
CA ASP A 69 -4.01 -18.58 -17.97
C ASP A 69 -4.15 -18.53 -16.43
N PHE A 70 -4.28 -17.33 -15.86
CA PHE A 70 -4.61 -17.17 -14.44
C PHE A 70 -6.11 -16.96 -14.26
N ASP A 71 -6.65 -17.27 -13.08
CA ASP A 71 -8.04 -16.92 -12.76
C ASP A 71 -8.11 -15.51 -12.16
N LEU A 72 -9.02 -14.70 -12.67
CA LEU A 72 -9.34 -13.39 -12.10
C LEU A 72 -10.75 -13.45 -11.54
N PHE A 73 -10.91 -13.12 -10.27
CA PHE A 73 -12.19 -13.18 -9.57
C PHE A 73 -12.82 -11.80 -9.44
N ALA A 74 -12.02 -10.77 -9.13
CA ALA A 74 -12.51 -9.41 -8.99
C ALA A 74 -11.45 -8.37 -9.36
N TYR A 75 -11.89 -7.19 -9.81
CA TYR A 75 -11.05 -6.01 -9.95
C TYR A 75 -11.78 -4.72 -9.60
N CYS A 76 -11.01 -3.70 -9.20
CA CYS A 76 -11.45 -2.31 -9.04
C CYS A 76 -10.32 -1.37 -9.49
N LEU A 77 -10.65 -0.43 -10.39
CA LEU A 77 -9.73 0.60 -10.86
C LEU A 77 -10.09 1.94 -10.20
N MET A 78 -9.23 2.39 -9.30
CA MET A 78 -9.28 3.70 -8.66
C MET A 78 -8.27 4.63 -9.34
N ASP A 79 -8.48 5.93 -9.26
CA ASP A 79 -7.68 6.92 -10.01
C ASP A 79 -6.17 6.78 -9.79
N ASN A 80 -5.74 6.44 -8.57
CA ASN A 80 -4.32 6.30 -8.21
C ASN A 80 -3.89 4.86 -7.86
N HIS A 81 -4.78 3.87 -7.93
CA HIS A 81 -4.42 2.48 -7.65
C HIS A 81 -5.42 1.46 -8.22
N VAL A 82 -4.99 0.21 -8.33
CA VAL A 82 -5.78 -0.92 -8.80
C VAL A 82 -5.77 -2.01 -7.75
N HIS A 83 -6.93 -2.60 -7.51
CA HIS A 83 -7.06 -3.86 -6.78
C HIS A 83 -7.44 -5.00 -7.73
N LEU A 84 -6.76 -6.14 -7.60
CA LEU A 84 -7.06 -7.39 -8.32
C LEU A 84 -7.16 -8.53 -7.31
N LEU A 85 -8.11 -9.44 -7.49
CA LEU A 85 -8.15 -10.72 -6.79
C LEU A 85 -7.97 -11.83 -7.82
N LEU A 86 -6.83 -12.52 -7.78
CA LEU A 86 -6.44 -13.47 -8.83
C LEU A 86 -5.79 -14.73 -8.25
N LYS A 87 -5.93 -15.85 -8.95
CA LYS A 87 -5.27 -17.12 -8.66
C LYS A 87 -4.19 -17.39 -9.69
N GLU A 88 -2.95 -17.62 -9.23
CA GLU A 88 -1.88 -18.10 -10.11
C GLU A 88 -2.11 -19.58 -10.47
N LYS A 89 -1.68 -19.96 -11.67
CA LYS A 89 -1.63 -21.36 -12.12
C LYS A 89 -0.17 -21.74 -12.36
N GLU A 90 0.21 -22.03 -13.59
CA GLU A 90 1.59 -22.39 -13.96
C GLU A 90 2.54 -21.20 -13.87
N THR A 91 2.07 -20.01 -14.27
CA THR A 91 2.88 -18.78 -14.21
C THR A 91 2.77 -18.13 -12.83
N ALA A 92 3.91 -17.82 -12.22
CA ALA A 92 3.96 -17.16 -10.93
C ALA A 92 3.31 -15.76 -10.97
N LEU A 93 2.65 -15.39 -9.87
CA LEU A 93 2.01 -14.08 -9.64
C LEU A 93 2.94 -12.92 -10.00
N SER A 94 4.21 -13.02 -9.62
CA SER A 94 5.20 -11.98 -9.88
C SER A 94 5.37 -11.69 -11.36
N ASP A 95 5.36 -12.72 -12.21
CA ASP A 95 5.56 -12.57 -13.65
C ASP A 95 4.28 -12.08 -14.32
N ILE A 96 3.11 -12.55 -13.87
CA ILE A 96 1.82 -12.04 -14.34
C ILE A 96 1.74 -10.53 -14.10
N VAL A 97 1.91 -10.10 -12.84
CA VAL A 97 1.74 -8.70 -12.46
C VAL A 97 2.85 -7.81 -13.03
N LYS A 98 4.10 -8.31 -13.10
CA LYS A 98 5.22 -7.58 -13.73
C LYS A 98 4.93 -7.28 -15.19
N ASN A 99 4.52 -8.27 -15.97
CA ASN A 99 4.31 -8.09 -17.41
C ASN A 99 3.06 -7.25 -17.70
N LEU A 100 1.97 -7.48 -16.95
CA LEU A 100 0.76 -6.67 -17.02
C LEU A 100 1.04 -5.20 -16.73
N SER A 101 1.68 -4.90 -15.59
CA SER A 101 2.00 -3.53 -15.21
C SER A 101 2.97 -2.89 -16.19
N SER A 102 4.04 -3.58 -16.62
CA SER A 102 5.01 -3.03 -17.57
C SER A 102 4.38 -2.70 -18.91
N SER A 103 3.49 -3.55 -19.43
CA SER A 103 2.78 -3.29 -20.69
C SER A 103 1.86 -2.08 -20.59
N TYR A 104 1.21 -1.88 -19.43
CA TYR A 104 0.38 -0.70 -19.21
C TYR A 104 1.23 0.57 -19.09
N VAL A 105 2.31 0.53 -18.30
CA VAL A 105 3.23 1.68 -18.14
C VAL A 105 3.82 2.09 -19.49
N TYR A 106 4.23 1.14 -20.32
CA TYR A 106 4.75 1.45 -21.65
C TYR A 106 3.73 2.23 -22.50
N TRP A 107 2.47 1.76 -22.53
CA TRP A 107 1.40 2.44 -23.25
C TRP A 107 1.08 3.82 -22.65
N TYR A 108 0.95 3.91 -21.33
CA TYR A 108 0.63 5.16 -20.62
C TYR A 108 1.72 6.21 -20.86
N ASN A 109 2.99 5.81 -20.76
CA ASN A 109 4.13 6.67 -21.05
C ASN A 109 4.13 7.16 -22.51
N THR A 110 3.75 6.30 -23.46
CA THR A 110 3.62 6.69 -24.86
C THR A 110 2.48 7.70 -25.07
N LYS A 111 1.31 7.45 -24.44
CA LYS A 111 0.12 8.32 -24.56
C LYS A 111 0.37 9.73 -24.02
N TYR A 112 1.05 9.84 -22.88
CA TYR A 112 1.24 11.10 -22.16
C TYR A 112 2.63 11.72 -22.34
N ASP A 113 3.44 11.22 -23.28
CA ASP A 113 4.83 11.64 -23.50
C ASP A 113 5.66 11.67 -22.20
N ARG A 114 5.52 10.60 -21.40
CA ARG A 114 6.21 10.43 -20.12
C ARG A 114 7.32 9.40 -20.24
N CYS A 115 8.29 9.49 -19.35
CA CYS A 115 9.29 8.44 -19.14
C CYS A 115 9.34 7.99 -17.67
N GLY A 116 9.84 6.77 -17.43
CA GLY A 116 10.08 6.26 -16.09
C GLY A 116 8.92 5.46 -15.47
N HIS A 117 8.90 5.41 -14.15
CA HIS A 117 7.97 4.57 -13.38
C HIS A 117 6.61 5.24 -13.17
N LEU A 118 5.54 4.47 -13.39
CA LEU A 118 4.17 4.86 -13.02
C LEU A 118 3.77 4.33 -11.65
N PHE A 119 4.08 3.06 -11.35
CA PHE A 119 3.71 2.37 -10.12
C PHE A 119 4.80 2.46 -9.04
N GLN A 120 4.38 2.38 -7.78
CA GLN A 120 5.23 2.36 -6.60
C GLN A 120 5.96 1.02 -6.47
N GLY A 121 7.14 0.90 -7.09
CA GLY A 121 8.02 -0.25 -6.93
C GLY A 121 7.32 -1.59 -7.18
N ARG A 122 7.48 -2.55 -6.26
CA ARG A 122 6.81 -3.86 -6.33
C ARG A 122 5.35 -3.73 -5.90
N PHE A 123 4.44 -4.41 -6.59
CA PHE A 123 3.06 -4.58 -6.15
C PHE A 123 2.98 -5.14 -4.72
N ARG A 124 1.95 -4.73 -3.98
CA ARG A 124 1.57 -5.34 -2.70
C ARG A 124 0.66 -6.51 -2.95
N SER A 125 0.75 -7.52 -2.09
CA SER A 125 -0.15 -8.66 -2.15
C SER A 125 -0.40 -9.26 -0.77
N GLU A 126 -1.62 -9.73 -0.54
CA GLU A 126 -2.04 -10.53 0.62
C GLU A 126 -2.49 -11.91 0.13
N ASN A 127 -2.15 -12.94 0.89
CA ASN A 127 -2.54 -14.32 0.56
C ASN A 127 -3.97 -14.57 1.02
N VAL A 128 -4.77 -15.21 0.18
CA VAL A 128 -6.19 -15.47 0.45
C VAL A 128 -6.38 -16.96 0.71
N GLU A 129 -6.34 -17.35 1.98
CA GLU A 129 -6.23 -18.76 2.37
C GLU A 129 -7.56 -19.42 2.78
N THR A 130 -8.63 -18.66 2.98
CA THR A 130 -9.91 -19.19 3.44
C THR A 130 -11.09 -18.68 2.61
N THR A 131 -12.14 -19.49 2.50
CA THR A 131 -13.38 -19.14 1.80
C THR A 131 -14.05 -17.88 2.36
N PRO A 132 -14.20 -17.69 3.68
CA PRO A 132 -14.77 -16.45 4.22
C PRO A 132 -13.92 -15.22 3.87
N TYR A 133 -12.60 -15.35 3.91
CA TYR A 133 -11.70 -14.25 3.55
C TYR A 133 -11.72 -13.97 2.04
N PHE A 134 -11.87 -14.98 1.20
CA PHE A 134 -12.07 -14.82 -0.24
C PHE A 134 -13.30 -13.96 -0.56
N LEU A 135 -14.45 -14.27 0.04
CA LEU A 135 -15.67 -13.46 -0.12
C LEU A 135 -15.48 -12.03 0.43
N LYS A 136 -14.81 -11.90 1.58
CA LYS A 136 -14.45 -10.59 2.17
C LYS A 136 -13.65 -9.74 1.18
N VAL A 137 -12.63 -10.30 0.54
CA VAL A 137 -11.79 -9.55 -0.40
C VAL A 137 -12.58 -9.15 -1.65
N ILE A 138 -13.47 -10.00 -2.18
CA ILE A 138 -14.35 -9.62 -3.29
C ILE A 138 -15.18 -8.40 -2.91
N ARG A 139 -15.84 -8.44 -1.74
CA ARG A 139 -16.64 -7.33 -1.25
C ARG A 139 -15.82 -6.08 -1.04
N TYR A 140 -14.64 -6.20 -0.43
CA TYR A 140 -13.72 -5.08 -0.25
C TYR A 140 -13.38 -4.42 -1.59
N ILE A 141 -13.04 -5.21 -2.61
CA ILE A 141 -12.68 -4.71 -3.95
C ILE A 141 -13.85 -3.95 -4.57
N HIS A 142 -15.05 -4.53 -4.57
CA HIS A 142 -16.22 -3.89 -5.19
C HIS A 142 -16.77 -2.69 -4.41
N GLN A 143 -16.62 -2.68 -3.08
CA GLN A 143 -17.02 -1.55 -2.24
C GLN A 143 -15.92 -0.48 -2.12
N ASN A 144 -14.73 -0.66 -2.70
CA ASN A 144 -13.64 0.31 -2.57
C ASN A 144 -14.03 1.73 -3.05
N PRO A 145 -14.73 1.91 -4.20
CA PRO A 145 -15.21 3.22 -4.61
C PRO A 145 -16.23 3.83 -3.65
N LEU A 146 -17.09 3.01 -3.05
CA LEU A 146 -18.07 3.43 -2.04
C LEU A 146 -17.37 3.92 -0.78
N LYS A 147 -16.40 3.15 -0.27
CA LYS A 147 -15.59 3.52 0.91
C LYS A 147 -14.78 4.80 0.68
N ALA A 148 -14.38 5.07 -0.56
CA ALA A 148 -13.69 6.29 -0.96
C ALA A 148 -14.63 7.48 -1.21
N GLY A 149 -15.96 7.31 -1.09
CA GLY A 149 -16.93 8.37 -1.37
C GLY A 149 -17.11 8.70 -2.86
N LEU A 150 -16.59 7.87 -3.77
CA LEU A 150 -16.67 8.07 -5.23
C LEU A 150 -17.93 7.45 -5.85
N ALA A 151 -18.67 6.63 -5.09
CA ALA A 151 -19.84 5.90 -5.55
C ALA A 151 -20.93 5.91 -4.46
N ARG A 152 -22.20 5.93 -4.87
CA ARG A 152 -23.33 5.89 -3.92
C ARG A 152 -23.63 4.48 -3.43
N THR A 153 -23.38 3.49 -4.29
CA THR A 153 -23.54 2.06 -4.01
C THR A 153 -22.41 1.27 -4.68
N ALA A 154 -22.16 0.04 -4.23
CA ALA A 154 -21.17 -0.84 -4.87
C ALA A 154 -21.43 -1.05 -6.38
N PHE A 155 -22.72 -1.11 -6.77
CA PHE A 155 -23.16 -1.29 -8.16
C PHE A 155 -23.22 0.01 -8.99
N SER A 156 -22.86 1.17 -8.43
CA SER A 156 -22.83 2.43 -9.18
C SER A 156 -21.47 2.70 -9.84
N SER A 157 -20.42 1.97 -9.46
CA SER A 157 -19.08 2.15 -10.02
C SER A 157 -18.87 1.35 -11.30
N LYS A 158 -18.66 2.08 -12.41
CA LYS A 158 -18.37 1.51 -13.74
C LYS A 158 -17.02 0.79 -13.82
N TRP A 159 -16.08 1.13 -12.94
CA TRP A 159 -14.69 0.70 -13.00
C TRP A 159 -14.37 -0.44 -12.04
N THR A 160 -15.40 -1.22 -11.71
CA THR A 160 -15.28 -2.46 -10.95
C THR A 160 -15.84 -3.62 -11.75
N SER A 161 -15.45 -4.82 -11.37
CA SER A 161 -15.94 -6.04 -11.99
C SER A 161 -17.30 -6.52 -11.45
N ILE A 162 -18.00 -5.72 -10.63
CA ILE A 162 -19.19 -6.17 -9.91
C ILE A 162 -20.33 -6.60 -10.85
N HIS A 163 -20.48 -5.92 -11.99
CA HIS A 163 -21.52 -6.22 -12.96
C HIS A 163 -21.31 -7.56 -13.67
N GLU A 164 -20.09 -8.08 -13.71
CA GLU A 164 -19.81 -9.41 -14.28
C GLU A 164 -20.49 -10.54 -13.49
N TYR A 165 -20.84 -10.29 -12.22
CA TYR A 165 -21.52 -11.27 -11.37
C TYR A 165 -23.02 -11.37 -11.68
N THR A 166 -23.61 -10.34 -12.27
CA THR A 166 -25.02 -10.31 -12.67
C THR A 166 -25.20 -10.48 -14.18
N SER A 167 -24.21 -10.00 -14.95
CA SER A 167 -24.25 -9.92 -16.41
C SER A 167 -22.83 -10.15 -16.95
N PRO A 168 -22.34 -11.40 -16.92
CA PRO A 168 -20.99 -11.74 -17.34
C PRO A 168 -20.78 -11.40 -18.81
N SER A 169 -19.72 -10.64 -19.10
CA SER A 169 -19.35 -10.19 -20.45
C SER A 169 -17.87 -10.50 -20.79
N SER A 170 -17.13 -10.99 -19.80
CA SER A 170 -15.69 -11.24 -19.88
C SER A 170 -15.31 -12.64 -19.34
N PRO A 171 -14.06 -13.08 -19.53
CA PRO A 171 -13.54 -14.33 -18.94
C PRO A 171 -13.33 -14.28 -17.41
N LEU A 172 -13.96 -13.36 -16.67
CA LEU A 172 -13.88 -13.28 -15.22
C LEU A 172 -14.49 -14.54 -14.58
N ASN A 173 -13.82 -15.14 -13.60
CA ASN A 173 -14.32 -16.33 -12.90
C ASN A 173 -15.25 -15.95 -11.75
N THR A 174 -16.47 -15.51 -12.08
CA THR A 174 -17.50 -15.18 -11.06
C THR A 174 -18.10 -16.42 -10.43
N ALA A 175 -18.15 -17.53 -11.17
CA ALA A 175 -18.71 -18.79 -10.72
C ALA A 175 -18.04 -19.33 -9.44
N ALA A 176 -16.73 -19.14 -9.28
CA ALA A 176 -16.00 -19.55 -8.08
C ALA A 176 -16.55 -18.92 -6.79
N ALA A 177 -17.05 -17.69 -6.87
CA ALA A 177 -17.63 -16.98 -5.74
C ALA A 177 -19.13 -17.20 -5.62
N LEU A 178 -19.87 -17.17 -6.74
CA LEU A 178 -21.33 -17.37 -6.75
C LEU A 178 -21.72 -18.74 -6.16
N LYS A 179 -20.99 -19.81 -6.49
CA LYS A 179 -21.24 -21.16 -5.94
C LYS A 179 -21.11 -21.27 -4.42
N LEU A 180 -20.48 -20.28 -3.76
CA LEU A 180 -20.37 -20.25 -2.30
C LEU A 180 -21.64 -19.74 -1.61
N PHE A 181 -22.55 -19.10 -2.34
CA PHE A 181 -23.82 -18.59 -1.82
C PHE A 181 -24.96 -19.61 -1.97
N SER A 182 -25.10 -20.20 -3.17
CA SER A 182 -26.09 -21.25 -3.46
C SER A 182 -25.68 -22.03 -4.71
N GLN A 183 -26.23 -23.24 -4.86
CA GLN A 183 -26.17 -24.00 -6.12
C GLN A 183 -27.17 -23.49 -7.16
N ASN A 184 -28.27 -22.86 -6.72
CA ASN A 184 -29.21 -22.20 -7.61
C ASN A 184 -28.64 -20.84 -8.05
N LYS A 185 -28.59 -20.62 -9.36
CA LYS A 185 -27.95 -19.42 -9.95
C LYS A 185 -28.66 -18.12 -9.55
N ASP A 186 -29.99 -18.09 -9.60
CA ASP A 186 -30.75 -16.86 -9.36
C ASP A 186 -30.76 -16.49 -7.87
N GLU A 187 -30.87 -17.51 -7.01
CA GLU A 187 -30.71 -17.35 -5.57
C GLU A 187 -29.30 -16.88 -5.22
N SER A 188 -28.26 -17.50 -5.80
CA SER A 188 -26.87 -17.12 -5.60
C SER A 188 -26.60 -15.65 -5.98
N ILE A 189 -27.13 -15.19 -7.12
CA ILE A 189 -27.02 -13.79 -7.54
C ILE A 189 -27.73 -12.85 -6.55
N THR A 190 -28.89 -13.26 -6.03
CA THR A 190 -29.65 -12.48 -5.05
C THR A 190 -28.87 -12.34 -3.74
N LEU A 191 -28.41 -13.45 -3.17
CA LEU A 191 -27.58 -13.46 -1.96
C LEU A 191 -26.27 -12.70 -2.13
N PHE A 192 -25.65 -12.78 -3.31
CA PHE A 192 -24.46 -12.01 -3.66
C PHE A 192 -24.73 -10.50 -3.61
N LYS A 193 -25.84 -10.04 -4.22
CA LYS A 193 -26.22 -8.61 -4.20
C LYS A 193 -26.47 -8.10 -2.78
N GLU A 194 -27.14 -8.89 -1.95
CA GLU A 194 -27.36 -8.59 -0.54
C GLU A 194 -26.03 -8.48 0.21
N TYR A 195 -25.14 -9.46 0.05
CA TYR A 195 -23.82 -9.47 0.66
C TYR A 195 -22.98 -8.26 0.24
N MET A 196 -23.04 -7.85 -1.04
CA MET A 196 -22.33 -6.69 -1.57
C MET A 196 -22.90 -5.34 -1.13
N THR A 197 -24.15 -5.30 -0.71
CA THR A 197 -24.81 -4.06 -0.25
C THR A 197 -24.71 -3.92 1.28
N ALA A 198 -24.43 -5.00 1.99
CA ALA A 198 -24.30 -5.00 3.45
C ALA A 198 -23.16 -4.07 3.93
N LEU A 199 -23.48 -3.29 4.97
CA LEU A 199 -22.49 -2.54 5.75
C LEU A 199 -21.52 -3.51 6.42
N ASN A 200 -20.25 -3.14 6.49
CA ASN A 200 -19.20 -3.94 7.07
C ASN A 200 -18.00 -3.06 7.48
N GLN A 201 -17.10 -3.65 8.26
CA GLN A 201 -15.81 -3.08 8.64
C GLN A 201 -14.68 -3.90 8.03
N ASP A 202 -14.83 -4.37 6.77
CA ASP A 202 -13.80 -5.18 6.14
C ASP A 202 -12.56 -4.36 5.84
N GLU A 203 -11.43 -4.79 6.38
CA GLU A 203 -10.10 -4.24 6.12
C GLU A 203 -9.28 -5.27 5.32
N CYS A 204 -8.73 -4.87 4.17
CA CYS A 204 -7.88 -5.70 3.30
C CYS A 204 -6.85 -4.81 2.61
N LEU A 205 -5.56 -5.18 2.62
CA LEU A 205 -4.49 -4.40 1.99
C LEU A 205 -4.58 -2.89 2.27
N GLU A 206 -4.91 -2.49 3.50
CA GLU A 206 -5.05 -1.09 3.86
C GLU A 206 -3.75 -0.34 3.56
N ASP A 207 -3.88 0.79 2.88
CA ASP A 207 -2.79 1.73 2.78
C ASP A 207 -2.84 2.64 3.98
N ASN A 208 -2.63 2.09 5.20
CA ASN A 208 -2.59 2.87 6.44
C ASN A 208 -1.70 4.08 6.19
N PRO A 209 -2.26 5.28 5.94
CA PRO A 209 -1.44 6.45 5.91
C PRO A 209 -0.90 6.48 7.33
N ARG A 210 0.43 6.41 7.51
CA ARG A 210 1.03 6.72 8.82
C ARG A 210 0.27 7.96 9.29
N SER A 211 -0.48 7.83 10.38
CA SER A 211 -1.40 8.87 10.86
C SER A 211 -0.55 10.11 11.13
N ARG A 212 -0.26 10.94 10.14
CA ARG A 212 0.77 11.97 10.30
C ARG A 212 0.16 13.01 11.21
N LYS A 213 0.65 13.09 12.45
CA LYS A 213 0.31 14.21 13.31
C LYS A 213 0.77 15.48 12.61
N THR A 214 -0.05 16.53 12.61
CA THR A 214 0.40 17.83 12.14
C THR A 214 1.42 18.42 13.12
N ASP A 215 2.15 19.44 12.70
CA ASP A 215 3.07 20.14 13.61
C ASP A 215 2.29 20.78 14.77
N GLU A 216 1.09 21.30 14.51
CA GLU A 216 0.21 21.87 15.54
C GLU A 216 -0.19 20.81 16.58
N GLN A 217 -0.56 19.61 16.14
CA GLN A 217 -0.92 18.51 17.04
C GLN A 217 0.28 18.07 17.90
N LEU A 218 1.48 18.00 17.31
CA LEU A 218 2.70 17.70 18.04
C LEU A 218 3.06 18.82 19.04
N ILE A 219 2.90 20.09 18.64
CA ILE A 219 3.13 21.25 19.52
C ILE A 219 2.14 21.26 20.69
N SER A 220 0.86 20.94 20.46
CA SER A 220 -0.14 20.82 21.53
C SER A 220 0.29 19.79 22.57
N TYR A 221 0.70 18.60 22.11
CA TYR A 221 1.17 17.54 22.99
C TYR A 221 2.44 17.95 23.77
N ILE A 222 3.39 18.63 23.12
CA ILE A 222 4.60 19.16 23.77
C ILE A 222 4.22 20.18 24.87
N ARG A 223 3.19 21.00 24.67
CA ARG A 223 2.69 21.92 25.70
C ARG A 223 2.01 21.20 26.87
N GLU A 224 1.27 20.14 26.60
CA GLU A 224 0.59 19.32 27.63
C GLU A 224 1.59 18.63 28.56
N ILE A 225 2.74 18.21 28.05
CA ILE A 225 3.84 17.66 28.87
C ILE A 225 4.68 18.75 29.59
N GLY A 226 4.22 20.01 29.58
CA GLY A 226 4.82 21.13 30.31
C GLY A 226 5.92 21.90 29.57
N ILE A 227 6.06 21.71 28.26
CA ILE A 227 7.08 22.37 27.44
C ILE A 227 6.40 23.46 26.59
N HIS A 228 6.34 24.67 27.14
CA HIS A 228 5.63 25.78 26.51
C HIS A 228 6.43 26.45 25.38
N HIS A 229 7.76 26.30 25.39
CA HIS A 229 8.67 26.83 24.38
C HIS A 229 9.75 25.82 23.98
N THR A 230 10.12 25.79 22.71
CA THR A 230 11.12 24.86 22.14
C THR A 230 12.52 25.06 22.74
N SER A 231 12.83 26.28 23.18
CA SER A 231 14.06 26.62 23.90
C SER A 231 14.20 25.83 25.21
N MET A 232 13.11 25.48 25.88
CA MET A 232 13.15 24.69 27.12
C MET A 232 13.75 23.30 26.87
N LEU A 233 13.41 22.66 25.75
CA LEU A 233 14.00 21.38 25.34
C LEU A 233 15.49 21.47 25.03
N GLN A 234 15.95 22.63 24.54
CA GLN A 234 17.36 22.85 24.22
C GLN A 234 18.21 23.14 25.46
N GLN A 235 17.59 23.76 26.48
CA GLN A 235 18.23 24.10 27.76
C GLN A 235 18.22 22.93 28.76
N MET A 236 17.38 21.91 28.56
CA MET A 236 17.36 20.70 29.37
C MET A 236 18.69 19.94 29.31
N ASN A 237 19.03 19.27 30.43
CA ASN A 237 20.17 18.37 30.45
C ASN A 237 19.94 17.17 29.49
N LYS A 238 21.04 16.60 28.99
CA LYS A 238 20.98 15.53 27.97
C LYS A 238 20.08 14.35 28.39
N PRO A 239 20.14 13.82 29.64
CA PRO A 239 19.28 12.73 30.06
C PRO A 239 17.78 13.07 29.96
N GLN A 240 17.34 14.19 30.52
CA GLN A 240 15.93 14.60 30.54
C GLN A 240 15.40 14.85 29.13
N ARG A 241 16.13 15.63 28.32
CA ARG A 241 15.77 15.89 26.93
C ARG A 241 15.63 14.59 26.12
N ASN A 242 16.55 13.64 26.32
CA ASN A 242 16.54 12.38 25.60
C ASN A 242 15.34 11.50 26.00
N THR A 243 14.93 11.51 27.27
CA THR A 243 13.71 10.81 27.72
C THR A 243 12.48 11.37 27.02
N ILE A 244 12.30 12.68 27.01
CA ILE A 244 11.17 13.34 26.35
C ILE A 244 11.17 13.07 24.84
N LEU A 245 12.32 13.18 24.17
CA LEU A 245 12.43 12.88 22.75
C LEU A 245 12.11 11.40 22.42
N LYS A 246 12.40 10.46 23.34
CA LYS A 246 11.99 9.05 23.19
C LYS A 246 10.48 8.89 23.31
N GLU A 247 9.85 9.58 24.25
CA GLU A 247 8.39 9.56 24.40
C GLU A 247 7.69 10.17 23.19
N LEU A 248 8.12 11.35 22.74
CA LEU A 248 7.58 12.01 21.55
C LEU A 248 7.76 11.17 20.27
N ARG A 249 8.82 10.36 20.18
CA ARG A 249 9.06 9.46 19.06
C ARG A 249 8.20 8.20 19.08
N ARG A 250 7.68 7.80 20.26
CA ARG A 250 6.73 6.69 20.40
C ARG A 250 5.30 7.11 20.04
N LEU A 251 5.02 8.40 19.94
CA LEU A 251 3.73 8.87 19.47
C LEU A 251 3.47 8.39 18.05
N GLU A 252 2.34 7.72 17.88
CA GLU A 252 1.88 7.32 16.57
C GLU A 252 1.80 8.54 15.65
N GLY A 253 2.41 8.44 14.48
CA GLY A 253 2.34 9.50 13.49
C GLY A 253 3.45 10.52 13.43
N VAL A 254 4.34 10.52 14.42
CA VAL A 254 5.43 11.48 14.53
C VAL A 254 6.68 10.95 13.82
N SER A 255 7.31 11.78 12.98
CA SER A 255 8.55 11.40 12.30
C SER A 255 9.78 12.07 12.90
N ASP A 256 10.96 11.44 12.79
CA ASP A 256 12.23 12.04 13.22
C ASP A 256 12.48 13.43 12.60
N ARG A 257 12.02 13.63 11.35
CA ARG A 257 12.13 14.91 10.65
C ARG A 257 11.22 15.97 11.25
N GLN A 258 10.01 15.56 11.63
CA GLN A 258 9.05 16.42 12.30
C GLN A 258 9.53 16.84 13.68
N LEU A 259 10.02 15.88 14.48
CA LEU A 259 10.65 16.17 15.77
C LEU A 259 11.81 17.14 15.62
N SER A 260 12.66 16.95 14.62
CA SER A 260 13.79 17.83 14.40
C SER A 260 13.37 19.26 14.08
N ARG A 261 12.35 19.44 13.24
CA ARG A 261 11.79 20.75 12.89
C ARG A 261 11.08 21.42 14.06
N VAL A 262 10.25 20.68 14.81
CA VAL A 262 9.44 21.24 15.90
C VAL A 262 10.26 21.51 17.15
N THR A 263 11.22 20.64 17.49
CA THR A 263 12.03 20.79 18.72
C THR A 263 13.34 21.55 18.52
N GLY A 264 13.78 21.73 17.27
CA GLY A 264 15.09 22.28 16.92
C GLY A 264 16.27 21.34 17.23
N VAL A 265 16.02 20.13 17.72
CA VAL A 265 17.07 19.13 17.96
C VAL A 265 17.47 18.47 16.63
N SER A 266 18.77 18.29 16.40
CA SER A 266 19.23 17.68 15.15
C SER A 266 18.70 16.26 14.96
N ARG A 267 18.32 15.93 13.72
CA ARG A 267 17.85 14.59 13.34
C ARG A 267 18.83 13.48 13.74
N SER A 268 20.13 13.74 13.66
CA SER A 268 21.16 12.77 14.06
C SER A 268 21.14 12.45 15.56
N VAL A 269 20.75 13.40 16.42
CA VAL A 269 20.60 13.16 17.86
C VAL A 269 19.34 12.32 18.09
N ILE A 270 18.22 12.67 17.47
CA ILE A 270 16.94 11.95 17.60
C ILE A 270 17.06 10.50 17.14
N GLN A 271 17.76 10.24 16.04
CA GLN A 271 17.95 8.88 15.51
C GLN A 271 18.76 7.97 16.44
N ARG A 272 19.71 8.51 17.21
CA ARG A 272 20.53 7.76 18.19
C ARG A 272 19.77 7.38 19.46
N LEU A 273 18.55 7.91 19.64
CA LEU A 273 17.70 7.58 20.78
C LEU A 273 16.85 6.32 20.53
N GLY A 274 16.96 5.73 19.34
CA GLY A 274 16.32 4.48 18.94
C GLY A 274 17.04 3.24 19.40
#